data_AF-A0A4Z1EK09-F1
#
_entry.id   AF-A0A4Z1EK09-F1
#
_cell.length_a   1.000
_cell.length_b   1.000
_cell.length_c   1.000
_cell.angle_alpha   90.00
_cell.angle_beta   90.00
_cell.angle_gamma   90.00
#
_symmetry.space_group_name_H-M   'P 1'
#
loop_
_entity.id
_entity.type
_entity.pdbx_description
1 polymer ?
#
loop_
_entity_poly.entity_id
_entity_poly.type
_entity_poly.pdbx_seq_one_letter_code
_entity_poly.pdbx_strand_id
1 'polypeptide(L)'
;MPQNEYMERWRKLHGRRLDHEERSRKKAAREGHKASDDAQKLTGLRAKLYQQKRRHEKIQMKKQIKAHEERNVKSSAPNEPSTKPLPQYLLDRSNPTNAKALSSAIKNKRAEKAAKFSVPLPKVRGIAEEEMFKVVKTGKKTAKKSWKRMITKPTFVGPDFTRRPVKYERFIRPMGLRYKKANVTHPELGVTVQLPIISVKKNPQNPMYTQLGVLTRGTIVEVNVSDLGLVTAGGKVVWGRWAQITNNPENDGCVNAVLLV
;
A
#
# COMPACT_ATOMS: atom_id res chain seq x y z
N MET A 1 -8.00 -46.07 14.12
CA MET A 1 -8.52 -44.69 14.31
C MET A 1 -9.82 -44.79 15.08
N PRO A 2 -10.07 -43.92 16.08
CA PRO A 2 -11.38 -43.88 16.72
C PRO A 2 -12.46 -43.52 15.67
N GLN A 3 -13.58 -44.24 15.69
CA GLN A 3 -14.64 -44.15 14.68
C GLN A 3 -15.76 -43.21 15.16
N ASN A 4 -16.26 -42.35 14.26
CA ASN A 4 -17.36 -41.41 14.52
C ASN A 4 -17.09 -40.41 15.69
N GLU A 5 -18.16 -39.76 16.18
CA GLU A 5 -18.15 -38.85 17.33
C GLU A 5 -18.19 -39.61 18.68
N TYR A 6 -17.24 -40.52 18.87
CA TYR A 6 -17.20 -41.39 20.06
C TYR A 6 -17.17 -40.60 21.39
N MET A 7 -16.57 -39.40 21.44
CA MET A 7 -16.53 -38.51 22.62
C MET A 7 -17.88 -37.86 22.95
N GLU A 8 -18.72 -37.61 21.95
CA GLU A 8 -20.08 -37.12 22.18
C GLU A 8 -20.98 -38.26 22.65
N ARG A 9 -20.86 -39.42 22.00
CA ARG A 9 -21.57 -40.64 22.37
C ARG A 9 -21.25 -41.04 23.82
N TRP A 10 -19.97 -41.01 24.20
CA TRP A 10 -19.54 -41.31 25.57
C TRP A 10 -20.14 -40.32 26.57
N ARG A 11 -20.16 -39.01 26.26
CA ARG A 11 -20.81 -37.99 27.11
C ARG A 11 -22.33 -38.18 27.23
N LYS A 12 -23.01 -38.68 26.18
CA LYS A 12 -24.45 -38.99 26.22
C LYS A 12 -24.74 -40.24 27.06
N LEU A 13 -23.87 -41.25 27.01
CA LEU A 13 -24.04 -42.52 27.71
C LEU A 13 -23.61 -42.47 29.19
N HIS A 14 -22.48 -41.82 29.47
CA HIS A 14 -21.85 -41.82 30.79
C HIS A 14 -21.80 -40.43 31.44
N GLY A 15 -22.36 -39.42 30.78
CA GLY A 15 -22.34 -38.04 31.27
C GLY A 15 -20.96 -37.39 31.20
N ARG A 16 -20.81 -36.29 31.94
CA ARG A 16 -19.51 -35.66 32.18
C ARG A 16 -19.06 -36.00 33.60
N ARG A 17 -17.79 -35.70 33.89
CA ARG A 17 -17.29 -35.75 35.26
C ARG A 17 -18.20 -34.94 36.20
N LEU A 18 -18.52 -35.49 37.36
CA LEU A 18 -19.50 -34.92 38.30
C LEU A 18 -19.18 -33.46 38.71
N ASP A 19 -17.90 -33.09 38.78
CA ASP A 19 -17.44 -31.73 39.13
C ASP A 19 -17.30 -30.77 37.93
N HIS A 20 -17.64 -31.20 36.72
CA HIS A 20 -17.38 -30.45 35.48
C HIS A 20 -18.07 -29.09 35.49
N GLU A 21 -19.35 -29.04 35.88
CA GLU A 21 -20.15 -27.81 35.91
C GLU A 21 -19.62 -26.85 36.96
N GLU A 22 -19.32 -27.34 38.16
CA GLU A 22 -18.74 -26.52 39.23
C GLU A 22 -17.39 -25.91 38.83
N ARG A 23 -16.50 -26.71 38.22
CA ARG A 23 -15.19 -26.25 37.76
C ARG A 23 -15.31 -25.23 36.64
N SER A 24 -16.23 -25.44 35.70
CA SER A 24 -16.50 -24.52 34.60
C SER A 24 -17.03 -23.17 35.11
N ARG A 25 -18.01 -23.21 36.01
CA ARG A 25 -18.54 -22.01 36.69
C ARG A 25 -17.46 -21.26 37.46
N LYS A 26 -16.67 -21.95 38.29
CA LYS A 26 -15.55 -21.35 39.05
C LYS A 26 -14.45 -20.80 38.14
N LYS A 27 -14.26 -21.36 36.94
CA LYS A 27 -13.30 -20.84 35.95
C LYS A 27 -13.80 -19.54 35.32
N ALA A 28 -15.06 -19.49 34.89
CA ALA A 28 -15.68 -18.28 34.34
C ALA A 28 -15.70 -17.13 35.37
N ALA A 29 -16.07 -17.42 36.63
CA ALA A 29 -16.06 -16.42 37.69
C ALA A 29 -14.67 -15.83 37.97
N ARG A 30 -13.60 -16.64 37.88
CA ARG A 30 -12.20 -16.19 38.10
C ARG A 30 -11.59 -15.49 36.90
N GLU A 31 -12.23 -15.54 35.74
CA GLU A 31 -11.67 -15.00 34.49
C GLU A 31 -11.47 -13.48 34.55
N GLY A 32 -12.40 -12.73 35.16
CA GLY A 32 -12.27 -11.29 35.33
C GLY A 32 -11.06 -10.88 36.18
N HIS A 33 -10.86 -11.57 37.30
CA HIS A 33 -9.69 -11.36 38.16
C HIS A 33 -8.39 -11.73 37.45
N LYS A 34 -8.37 -12.88 36.78
CA LYS A 34 -7.21 -13.32 36.00
C LYS A 34 -6.87 -12.32 34.90
N ALA A 35 -7.87 -11.78 34.21
CA ALA A 35 -7.66 -10.76 33.19
C ALA A 35 -7.03 -9.47 33.76
N SER A 36 -7.48 -9.02 34.93
CA SER A 36 -6.86 -7.88 35.61
C SER A 36 -5.42 -8.17 36.04
N ASP A 37 -5.17 -9.38 36.55
CA ASP A 37 -3.85 -9.82 37.00
C ASP A 37 -2.86 -9.89 35.83
N ASP A 38 -3.27 -10.54 34.73
CA ASP A 38 -2.51 -10.66 33.50
C ASP A 38 -2.21 -9.26 32.91
N ALA A 39 -3.15 -8.32 32.99
CA ALA A 39 -2.93 -6.95 32.52
C ALA A 39 -1.83 -6.20 33.29
N GLN A 40 -1.69 -6.47 34.59
CA GLN A 40 -0.73 -5.79 35.47
C GLN A 40 0.64 -6.49 35.51
N LYS A 41 0.64 -7.83 35.43
CA LYS A 41 1.84 -8.65 35.65
C LYS A 41 2.55 -9.08 34.37
N LEU A 42 1.87 -9.14 33.23
CA LEU A 42 2.54 -9.48 31.98
C LEU A 42 3.57 -8.39 31.65
N THR A 43 4.72 -8.79 31.12
CA THR A 43 5.80 -7.86 30.74
C THR A 43 6.22 -8.09 29.28
N GLY A 44 6.92 -7.10 28.72
CA GLY A 44 7.48 -7.17 27.37
C GLY A 44 6.44 -7.36 26.26
N LEU A 45 6.75 -8.24 25.30
CA LEU A 45 5.88 -8.50 24.14
C LEU A 45 4.54 -9.12 24.55
N ARG A 46 4.51 -9.93 25.62
CA ARG A 46 3.29 -10.60 26.09
C ARG A 46 2.25 -9.59 26.57
N ALA A 47 2.66 -8.56 27.30
CA ALA A 47 1.77 -7.46 27.69
C ALA A 47 1.24 -6.68 26.48
N LYS A 48 2.10 -6.39 25.50
CA LYS A 48 1.70 -5.68 24.28
C LYS A 48 0.64 -6.45 23.49
N LEU A 49 0.84 -7.75 23.28
CA LEU A 49 -0.12 -8.62 22.60
C LEU A 49 -1.42 -8.76 23.40
N TYR A 50 -1.33 -8.90 24.72
CA TYR A 50 -2.50 -8.96 25.61
C TYR A 50 -3.36 -7.69 25.48
N GLN A 51 -2.75 -6.52 25.58
CA GLN A 51 -3.47 -5.25 25.47
C GLN A 51 -4.02 -5.01 24.06
N GLN A 52 -3.28 -5.41 23.01
CA GLN A 52 -3.78 -5.38 21.64
C GLN A 52 -5.03 -6.25 21.49
N LYS A 53 -5.02 -7.49 22.00
CA LYS A 53 -6.17 -8.39 21.98
C LYS A 53 -7.37 -7.77 22.71
N ARG A 54 -7.17 -7.25 23.93
CA ARG A 54 -8.22 -6.57 24.71
C ARG A 54 -8.81 -5.35 23.99
N ARG A 55 -7.98 -4.56 23.29
CA ARG A 55 -8.46 -3.44 22.47
C ARG A 55 -9.37 -3.92 21.34
N HIS A 56 -9.02 -5.01 20.65
CA HIS A 56 -9.84 -5.57 19.57
C HIS A 56 -11.17 -6.10 20.10
N GLU A 57 -11.16 -6.84 21.21
CA GLU A 57 -12.37 -7.34 21.88
C GLU A 57 -13.33 -6.19 22.26
N LYS A 58 -12.80 -5.11 22.85
CA LYS A 58 -13.61 -3.92 23.20
C LYS A 58 -14.21 -3.25 21.96
N ILE A 59 -13.45 -3.12 20.87
CA ILE A 59 -13.94 -2.52 19.62
C ILE A 59 -15.04 -3.40 19.01
N GLN A 60 -14.84 -4.72 19.00
CA GLN A 60 -15.81 -5.67 18.46
C GLN A 60 -17.12 -5.62 19.25
N MET A 61 -17.05 -5.69 20.59
CA MET A 61 -18.24 -5.59 21.44
C MET A 61 -18.95 -4.25 21.27
N LYS A 62 -18.21 -3.13 21.20
CA LYS A 62 -18.82 -1.81 20.92
C LYS A 62 -19.54 -1.77 19.58
N LYS A 63 -18.96 -2.34 18.52
CA LYS A 63 -19.60 -2.43 17.20
C LYS A 63 -20.86 -3.30 17.24
N GLN A 64 -20.83 -4.42 17.96
CA GLN A 64 -21.98 -5.33 18.08
C GLN A 64 -23.12 -4.70 18.87
N ILE A 65 -22.82 -4.05 20.01
CA ILE A 65 -23.81 -3.31 20.80
C ILE A 65 -24.42 -2.20 19.95
N LYS A 66 -23.58 -1.39 19.29
CA LYS A 66 -24.05 -0.31 18.41
C LYS A 66 -24.95 -0.84 17.28
N ALA A 67 -24.55 -1.91 16.61
CA ALA A 67 -25.37 -2.51 15.54
C ALA A 67 -26.69 -3.10 16.07
N HIS A 68 -26.73 -3.59 17.31
CA HIS A 68 -27.95 -4.07 17.95
C HIS A 68 -28.87 -2.91 18.36
N GLU A 69 -28.32 -1.83 18.92
CA GLU A 69 -29.05 -0.60 19.25
C GLU A 69 -29.63 0.05 17.99
N GLU A 70 -28.82 0.20 16.93
CA GLU A 70 -29.23 0.74 15.62
C GLU A 70 -30.21 -0.17 14.87
N ARG A 71 -30.26 -1.47 15.17
CA ARG A 71 -31.31 -2.36 14.62
C ARG A 71 -32.67 -2.06 15.22
N ASN A 72 -32.70 -1.77 16.53
CA ASN A 72 -33.94 -1.55 17.27
C ASN A 72 -34.45 -0.12 17.12
N VAL A 73 -33.54 0.83 16.91
CA VAL A 73 -33.89 2.17 16.44
C VAL A 73 -34.09 2.07 14.93
N LYS A 74 -35.34 2.07 14.46
CA LYS A 74 -35.63 2.42 13.07
C LYS A 74 -35.16 3.87 12.88
N SER A 75 -33.89 4.08 12.55
CA SER A 75 -33.49 5.33 11.93
C SER A 75 -34.45 5.50 10.76
N SER A 76 -35.08 6.69 10.67
CA SER A 76 -35.75 7.14 9.45
C SER A 76 -35.00 6.61 8.25
N ALA A 77 -35.73 6.07 7.28
CA ALA A 77 -35.25 5.54 6.01
C ALA A 77 -33.94 6.20 5.54
N PRO A 78 -33.02 5.47 4.88
CA PRO A 78 -31.76 6.01 4.38
C PRO A 78 -32.00 7.43 3.89
N ASN A 79 -31.26 8.38 4.48
CA ASN A 79 -31.37 9.83 4.26
C ASN A 79 -32.11 10.06 2.96
N GLU A 80 -33.37 10.53 3.03
CA GLU A 80 -34.24 10.64 1.86
C GLU A 80 -33.39 11.12 0.68
N PRO A 81 -33.49 10.48 -0.51
CA PRO A 81 -32.74 10.94 -1.67
C PRO A 81 -32.97 12.45 -1.71
N SER A 82 -31.87 13.21 -1.82
CA SER A 82 -31.88 14.66 -1.85
C SER A 82 -33.18 15.15 -2.50
N THR A 83 -33.85 16.17 -1.96
CA THR A 83 -35.16 16.68 -2.41
C THR A 83 -35.28 16.89 -3.95
N LYS A 84 -34.16 16.80 -4.69
CA LYS A 84 -34.08 16.57 -6.13
C LYS A 84 -33.64 15.12 -6.46
N PRO A 85 -34.44 14.34 -7.21
CA PRO A 85 -34.00 13.05 -7.73
C PRO A 85 -32.77 13.27 -8.63
N LEU A 86 -31.65 12.66 -8.26
CA LEU A 86 -30.45 12.63 -9.06
C LEU A 86 -30.43 11.31 -9.86
N PRO A 87 -30.11 11.35 -11.17
CA PRO A 87 -29.81 10.15 -11.93
C PRO A 87 -28.73 9.30 -11.24
N GLN A 88 -28.79 7.98 -11.40
CA GLN A 88 -27.85 7.04 -10.76
C GLN A 88 -26.36 7.43 -10.93
N TYR A 89 -26.00 8.01 -12.07
CA TYR A 89 -24.63 8.45 -12.41
C TYR A 89 -24.18 9.76 -11.70
N LEU A 90 -25.06 10.40 -10.92
CA LEU A 90 -24.79 11.61 -10.13
C LEU A 90 -24.90 11.40 -8.61
N LEU A 91 -25.38 10.25 -8.13
CA LEU A 91 -25.61 9.99 -6.71
C LEU A 91 -24.32 10.02 -5.87
N ASP A 92 -23.18 9.59 -6.43
CA ASP A 92 -21.89 9.53 -5.73
C ASP A 92 -21.05 10.82 -5.87
N ARG A 93 -21.60 11.87 -6.48
CA ARG A 93 -20.92 13.16 -6.71
C ARG A 93 -21.45 14.23 -5.75
N SER A 94 -21.33 14.01 -4.44
CA SER A 94 -21.76 15.01 -3.46
C SER A 94 -20.82 16.23 -3.46
N ASN A 95 -21.22 17.30 -4.14
CA ASN A 95 -20.67 18.64 -3.88
C ASN A 95 -21.47 19.29 -2.74
N PRO A 96 -20.86 19.66 -1.60
CA PRO A 96 -21.55 20.40 -0.55
C PRO A 96 -22.02 21.76 -1.09
N THR A 97 -23.19 22.18 -0.60
CA THR A 97 -23.99 23.31 -1.07
C THR A 97 -23.22 24.64 -1.12
N ASN A 98 -23.16 25.19 -2.34
CA ASN A 98 -22.36 26.34 -2.74
C ASN A 98 -23.17 27.64 -2.72
N ALA A 99 -23.09 28.40 -1.62
CA ALA A 99 -23.39 29.84 -1.67
C ALA A 99 -22.15 30.68 -1.31
N LYS A 100 -21.36 30.26 -0.31
CA LYS A 100 -20.06 30.88 0.02
C LYS A 100 -18.88 30.42 -0.86
N ALA A 101 -19.10 29.44 -1.74
CA ALA A 101 -18.05 28.88 -2.60
C ALA A 101 -17.84 29.62 -3.91
N LEU A 102 -18.78 30.48 -4.36
CA LEU A 102 -18.66 31.17 -5.64
C LEU A 102 -17.56 32.25 -5.64
N SER A 103 -17.35 32.93 -4.51
CA SER A 103 -16.29 33.95 -4.37
C SER A 103 -14.91 33.33 -4.15
N SER A 104 -14.83 32.19 -3.46
CA SER A 104 -13.60 31.38 -3.34
C SER A 104 -13.30 30.58 -4.61
N ALA A 105 -14.29 30.27 -5.45
CA ALA A 105 -14.11 29.56 -6.73
C ALA A 105 -13.26 30.33 -7.74
N ILE A 106 -13.21 31.66 -7.73
CA ILE A 106 -12.37 32.44 -8.66
C ILE A 106 -10.88 32.38 -8.25
N LYS A 107 -10.59 32.49 -6.95
CA LYS A 107 -9.23 32.29 -6.40
C LYS A 107 -8.80 30.82 -6.55
N ASN A 108 -9.71 29.89 -6.28
CA ASN A 108 -9.48 28.46 -6.49
C ASN A 108 -9.30 28.12 -7.97
N LYS A 109 -10.00 28.75 -8.93
CA LYS A 109 -9.79 28.54 -10.38
C LYS A 109 -8.39 28.93 -10.86
N ARG A 110 -7.81 30.00 -10.28
CA ARG A 110 -6.43 30.43 -10.59
C ARG A 110 -5.40 29.45 -9.99
N ALA A 111 -5.64 28.96 -8.77
CA ALA A 111 -4.82 27.93 -8.14
C ALA A 111 -4.97 26.54 -8.80
N GLU A 112 -6.18 26.20 -9.28
CA GLU A 112 -6.52 24.94 -9.93
C GLU A 112 -5.81 24.75 -11.26
N LYS A 113 -5.58 25.80 -12.06
CA LYS A 113 -4.85 25.64 -13.33
C LYS A 113 -3.43 25.09 -13.14
N ALA A 114 -2.75 25.48 -12.07
CA ALA A 114 -1.43 24.96 -11.73
C ALA A 114 -1.51 23.58 -11.03
N ALA A 115 -2.53 23.36 -10.20
CA ALA A 115 -2.73 22.08 -9.50
C ALA A 115 -3.25 20.95 -10.41
N LYS A 116 -3.98 21.27 -11.50
CA LYS A 116 -4.63 20.30 -12.38
C LYS A 116 -3.66 19.37 -13.11
N PHE A 117 -2.44 19.84 -13.39
CA PHE A 117 -1.38 19.03 -14.01
C PHE A 117 -0.24 18.72 -13.02
N SER A 118 -0.47 18.96 -11.73
CA SER A 118 0.51 18.59 -10.71
C SER A 118 0.53 17.08 -10.55
N VAL A 119 1.73 16.50 -10.56
CA VAL A 119 1.90 15.09 -10.24
C VAL A 119 1.59 14.85 -8.75
N PRO A 120 1.12 13.66 -8.34
CA PRO A 120 0.78 13.36 -6.94
C PRO A 120 1.89 13.65 -5.93
N LEU A 121 3.16 13.45 -6.33
CA LEU A 121 4.35 13.77 -5.53
C LEU A 121 5.20 14.84 -6.24
N PRO A 122 4.92 16.14 -6.06
CA PRO A 122 5.64 17.20 -6.76
C PRO A 122 7.05 17.42 -6.18
N LYS A 123 7.21 17.24 -4.87
CA LYS A 123 8.49 17.38 -4.16
C LYS A 123 8.77 16.11 -3.37
N VAL A 124 9.97 15.56 -3.55
CA VAL A 124 10.44 14.35 -2.87
C VAL A 124 11.73 14.68 -2.12
N ARG A 125 12.04 13.89 -1.09
CA ARG A 125 13.32 13.94 -0.37
C ARG A 125 14.49 13.87 -1.38
N GLY A 126 15.43 14.81 -1.27
CA GLY A 126 16.69 14.74 -2.00
C GLY A 126 17.52 13.55 -1.51
N ILE A 127 18.16 12.84 -2.44
CA ILE A 127 19.08 11.75 -2.10
C ILE A 127 20.50 12.24 -2.41
N ALA A 128 21.40 12.04 -1.46
CA ALA A 128 22.81 12.35 -1.64
C ALA A 128 23.46 11.32 -2.58
N GLU A 129 24.45 11.74 -3.35
CA GLU A 129 25.16 10.83 -4.28
C GLU A 129 25.83 9.66 -3.56
N GLU A 130 26.27 9.86 -2.31
CA GLU A 130 26.85 8.82 -1.46
C GLU A 130 25.84 7.71 -1.14
N GLU A 131 24.57 8.06 -0.91
CA GLU A 131 23.50 7.08 -0.65
C GLU A 131 23.18 6.27 -1.92
N MET A 132 23.32 6.89 -3.10
CA MET A 132 23.04 6.28 -4.41
C MET A 132 24.17 5.37 -4.90
N PHE A 133 25.42 5.77 -4.68
CA PHE A 133 26.60 5.11 -5.25
C PHE A 133 27.55 4.57 -4.20
N LYS A 134 27.61 3.23 -4.11
CA LYS A 134 28.64 2.54 -3.35
C LYS A 134 29.96 2.51 -4.14
N VAL A 135 31.06 2.92 -3.50
CA VAL A 135 32.41 2.84 -4.09
C VAL A 135 32.86 1.38 -4.19
N VAL A 136 33.30 0.96 -5.37
CA VAL A 136 33.90 -0.36 -5.60
C VAL A 136 35.40 -0.21 -5.82
N LYS A 137 36.19 -0.78 -4.90
CA LYS A 137 37.65 -0.80 -4.95
C LYS A 137 38.16 -1.98 -5.78
N THR A 138 39.22 -1.79 -6.55
CA THR A 138 39.80 -2.78 -7.47
C THR A 138 41.33 -2.85 -7.34
N GLY A 139 41.90 -4.03 -7.56
CA GLY A 139 43.35 -4.29 -7.52
C GLY A 139 43.73 -5.37 -6.50
N LYS A 140 44.69 -6.24 -6.86
CA LYS A 140 45.00 -7.50 -6.15
C LYS A 140 45.53 -7.32 -4.72
N LYS A 141 46.46 -6.40 -4.49
CA LYS A 141 47.19 -6.31 -3.20
C LYS A 141 46.63 -5.26 -2.24
N THR A 142 46.20 -4.10 -2.75
CA THR A 142 45.88 -2.95 -1.88
C THR A 142 44.56 -2.26 -2.25
N ALA A 143 43.84 -2.77 -3.26
CA ALA A 143 42.57 -2.22 -3.74
C ALA A 143 42.55 -0.68 -3.88
N LYS A 144 43.67 -0.07 -4.31
CA LYS A 144 43.86 1.39 -4.35
C LYS A 144 42.96 2.10 -5.38
N LYS A 145 42.46 1.40 -6.40
CA LYS A 145 41.69 2.00 -7.49
C LYS A 145 40.20 2.00 -7.16
N SER A 146 39.59 3.17 -7.01
CA SER A 146 38.20 3.35 -6.58
C SER A 146 37.34 4.07 -7.63
N TRP A 147 37.59 3.90 -8.93
CA TRP A 147 36.90 4.64 -9.99
C TRP A 147 35.48 4.10 -10.30
N LYS A 148 35.16 2.88 -9.87
CA LYS A 148 33.87 2.23 -10.09
C LYS A 148 32.83 2.62 -9.04
N ARG A 149 31.57 2.71 -9.46
CA ARG A 149 30.41 3.07 -8.65
C ARG A 149 29.32 2.03 -8.85
N MET A 150 28.87 1.40 -7.78
CA MET A 150 27.73 0.48 -7.80
C MET A 150 26.48 1.22 -7.34
N ILE A 151 25.41 1.13 -8.13
CA ILE A 151 24.12 1.70 -7.79
C ILE A 151 23.46 0.80 -6.74
N THR A 152 23.08 1.39 -5.61
CA THR A 152 22.45 0.70 -4.46
C THR A 152 20.93 0.70 -4.54
N LYS A 153 20.34 1.57 -5.37
CA LYS A 153 18.90 1.71 -5.56
C LYS A 153 18.38 0.82 -6.70
N PRO A 154 17.10 0.44 -6.67
CA PRO A 154 16.43 -0.22 -7.78
C PRO A 154 16.58 0.52 -9.11
N THR A 155 16.74 -0.25 -10.19
CA THR A 155 16.95 0.28 -11.55
C THR A 155 16.06 -0.45 -12.55
N PHE A 156 15.70 0.25 -13.61
CA PHE A 156 15.17 -0.30 -14.84
C PHE A 156 16.28 -0.36 -15.87
N VAL A 157 16.38 -1.50 -16.54
CA VAL A 157 17.19 -1.64 -17.76
C VAL A 157 16.26 -2.14 -18.86
N GLY A 158 16.42 -1.58 -20.07
CA GLY A 158 15.64 -2.02 -21.22
C GLY A 158 15.89 -3.49 -21.58
N PRO A 159 15.01 -4.09 -22.39
CA PRO A 159 15.12 -5.49 -22.79
C PRO A 159 16.44 -5.81 -23.50
N ASP A 160 16.95 -4.88 -24.31
CA ASP A 160 18.19 -5.05 -25.09
C ASP A 160 19.47 -4.66 -24.33
N PHE A 161 19.39 -4.60 -22.99
CA PHE A 161 20.53 -4.17 -22.19
C PHE A 161 21.64 -5.24 -22.14
N THR A 162 22.75 -4.94 -22.82
CA THR A 162 24.00 -5.70 -22.72
C THR A 162 25.00 -4.98 -21.82
N ARG A 163 25.66 -5.71 -20.91
CA ARG A 163 26.69 -5.12 -20.04
C ARG A 163 27.91 -4.72 -20.85
N ARG A 164 28.47 -3.55 -20.56
CA ARG A 164 29.75 -3.12 -21.13
C ARG A 164 30.89 -3.98 -20.57
N PRO A 165 32.01 -4.14 -21.31
CA PRO A 165 33.17 -4.85 -20.80
C PRO A 165 33.66 -4.28 -19.46
N VAL A 166 34.13 -5.15 -18.57
CA VAL A 166 34.47 -4.81 -17.16
C VAL A 166 35.48 -3.66 -17.07
N LYS A 167 36.36 -3.51 -18.05
CA LYS A 167 37.36 -2.43 -18.09
C LYS A 167 36.74 -1.04 -18.35
N TYR A 168 35.63 -0.96 -19.06
CA TYR A 168 34.95 0.28 -19.44
C TYR A 168 33.70 0.58 -18.61
N GLU A 169 33.21 -0.39 -17.85
CA GLU A 169 32.04 -0.21 -16.97
C GLU A 169 32.43 0.55 -15.69
N ARG A 170 32.00 1.81 -15.60
CA ARG A 170 32.14 2.66 -14.39
C ARG A 170 30.95 2.51 -13.45
N PHE A 171 29.73 2.61 -13.97
CA PHE A 171 28.48 2.49 -13.21
C PHE A 171 27.92 1.07 -13.31
N ILE A 172 27.88 0.38 -12.18
CA ILE A 172 27.42 -1.00 -12.08
C ILE A 172 25.96 -1.00 -11.62
N ARG A 173 25.08 -1.58 -12.43
CA ARG A 173 23.67 -1.85 -12.10
C ARG A 173 23.51 -3.34 -11.79
N PRO A 174 23.51 -3.77 -10.51
CA PRO A 174 23.49 -5.19 -10.16
C PRO A 174 22.16 -5.84 -10.59
N MET A 175 22.20 -7.09 -11.03
CA MET A 175 21.02 -7.79 -11.57
C MET A 175 19.89 -7.94 -10.54
N GLY A 176 20.23 -8.16 -9.26
CA GLY A 176 19.24 -8.29 -8.18
C GLY A 176 18.44 -7.02 -7.90
N LEU A 177 18.86 -5.85 -8.40
CA LEU A 177 18.14 -4.59 -8.26
C LEU A 177 17.47 -4.14 -9.57
N ARG A 178 17.38 -5.02 -10.58
CA ARG A 178 16.77 -4.70 -11.88
C ARG A 178 15.31 -5.11 -11.90
N TYR A 179 14.43 -4.13 -12.02
CA TYR A 179 12.98 -4.34 -12.14
C TYR A 179 12.55 -4.23 -13.60
N LYS A 180 11.60 -5.09 -13.99
CA LYS A 180 10.97 -5.07 -15.32
C LYS A 180 9.49 -4.68 -15.27
N LYS A 181 8.85 -4.82 -14.10
CA LYS A 181 7.43 -4.53 -13.89
C LYS A 181 7.25 -3.62 -12.67
N ALA A 182 6.18 -2.86 -12.68
CA ALA A 182 5.72 -2.04 -11.56
C ALA A 182 4.29 -2.45 -11.18
N ASN A 183 3.95 -2.31 -9.90
CA ASN A 183 2.57 -2.43 -9.43
C ASN A 183 1.90 -1.05 -9.53
N VAL A 184 1.01 -0.89 -10.50
CA VAL A 184 0.42 0.40 -10.87
C VAL A 184 -1.04 0.46 -10.43
N THR A 185 -1.39 1.51 -9.69
CA THR A 185 -2.77 1.78 -9.25
C THR A 185 -3.43 2.80 -10.16
N HIS A 186 -4.65 2.50 -10.63
CA HIS A 186 -5.51 3.47 -11.30
C HIS A 186 -6.36 4.23 -10.26
N PRO A 187 -6.17 5.54 -10.07
CA PRO A 187 -6.81 6.29 -8.98
C PRO A 187 -8.34 6.31 -9.07
N GLU A 188 -8.91 6.37 -10.28
CA GLU A 188 -10.37 6.45 -10.47
C GLU A 188 -11.10 5.10 -10.32
N LEU A 189 -10.46 4.00 -10.73
CA LEU A 189 -11.07 2.67 -10.72
C LEU A 189 -10.81 1.91 -9.42
N GLY A 190 -9.82 2.33 -8.63
CA GLY A 190 -9.41 1.63 -7.41
C GLY A 190 -8.78 0.26 -7.65
N VAL A 191 -8.31 -0.01 -8.89
CA VAL A 191 -7.71 -1.29 -9.29
C VAL A 191 -6.18 -1.15 -9.37
N THR A 192 -5.47 -2.21 -8.96
CA THR A 192 -4.03 -2.34 -9.06
C THR A 192 -3.65 -3.43 -10.05
N VAL A 193 -2.75 -3.13 -10.99
CA VAL A 193 -2.30 -4.07 -12.03
C VAL A 193 -0.77 -4.07 -12.11
N GLN A 194 -0.17 -5.24 -12.28
CA GLN A 194 1.27 -5.39 -12.43
C GLN A 194 1.69 -5.19 -13.89
N LEU A 195 2.02 -3.95 -14.25
CA LEU A 195 2.32 -3.56 -15.63
C LEU A 195 3.83 -3.58 -15.92
N PRO A 196 4.26 -3.95 -17.14
CA PRO A 196 5.66 -3.86 -17.54
C PRO A 196 6.10 -2.40 -17.69
N ILE A 197 7.30 -2.09 -17.20
CA ILE A 197 7.94 -0.79 -17.37
C ILE A 197 8.52 -0.74 -18.79
N ILE A 198 8.22 0.32 -19.53
CA ILE A 198 8.76 0.59 -20.87
C ILE A 198 10.02 1.44 -20.76
N SER A 199 9.94 2.56 -20.04
CA SER A 199 11.05 3.51 -19.91
C SER A 199 10.98 4.34 -18.63
N VAL A 200 12.11 4.93 -18.24
CA VAL A 200 12.16 5.93 -17.17
C VAL A 200 12.18 7.30 -17.83
N LYS A 201 11.17 8.14 -17.57
CA LYS A 201 11.06 9.46 -18.22
C LYS A 201 11.70 10.57 -17.41
N LYS A 202 11.52 10.56 -16.08
CA LYS A 202 12.04 11.63 -15.24
C LYS A 202 12.33 11.14 -13.82
N ASN A 203 13.58 11.23 -13.40
CA ASN A 203 13.94 11.14 -11.99
C ASN A 203 13.99 12.57 -11.38
N PRO A 204 13.34 12.82 -10.24
CA PRO A 204 13.27 14.16 -9.64
C PRO A 204 14.59 14.69 -9.08
N GLN A 205 15.61 13.84 -8.87
CA GLN A 205 16.87 14.24 -8.23
C GLN A 205 17.91 14.74 -9.23
N ASN A 206 18.13 13.98 -10.31
CA ASN A 206 19.16 14.29 -11.29
C ASN A 206 18.83 13.64 -12.65
N PRO A 207 18.95 14.35 -13.79
CA PRO A 207 18.83 13.76 -15.13
C PRO A 207 19.74 12.54 -15.38
N MET A 208 20.92 12.49 -14.77
CA MET A 208 21.82 11.34 -14.81
C MET A 208 21.14 10.06 -14.29
N TYR A 209 20.29 10.17 -13.28
CA TYR A 209 19.57 9.03 -12.71
C TYR A 209 18.46 8.54 -13.63
N THR A 210 17.86 9.43 -14.42
CA THR A 210 16.95 9.07 -15.52
C THR A 210 17.70 8.20 -16.54
N GLN A 211 18.89 8.61 -16.97
CA GLN A 211 19.69 7.86 -17.95
C GLN A 211 20.16 6.50 -17.42
N LEU A 212 20.52 6.43 -16.14
CA LEU A 212 20.87 5.17 -15.47
C LEU A 212 19.65 4.28 -15.20
N GLY A 213 18.44 4.82 -15.32
CA GLY A 213 17.19 4.12 -15.08
C GLY A 213 16.88 3.92 -13.61
N VAL A 214 17.33 4.80 -12.72
CA VAL A 214 17.12 4.64 -11.27
C VAL A 214 15.66 4.88 -10.90
N LEU A 215 15.10 3.94 -10.14
CA LEU A 215 13.71 3.91 -9.69
C LEU A 215 13.60 4.36 -8.23
N THR A 216 13.71 5.66 -7.97
CA THR A 216 13.47 6.24 -6.64
C THR A 216 12.03 6.72 -6.50
N ARG A 217 11.60 7.01 -5.26
CA ARG A 217 10.33 7.70 -5.01
C ARG A 217 10.19 8.96 -5.86
N GLY A 218 9.01 9.15 -6.44
CA GLY A 218 8.69 10.27 -7.33
C GLY A 218 9.19 10.15 -8.75
N THR A 219 9.94 9.08 -9.10
CA THR A 219 10.35 8.84 -10.48
C THR A 219 9.12 8.60 -11.36
N ILE A 220 9.10 9.27 -12.51
CA ILE A 220 8.10 9.09 -13.55
C ILE A 220 8.60 8.03 -14.50
N VAL A 221 7.82 6.95 -14.60
CA VAL A 221 8.04 5.83 -15.51
C VAL A 221 6.92 5.77 -16.54
N GLU A 222 7.25 5.27 -17.72
CA GLU A 222 6.28 4.88 -18.72
C GLU A 222 5.99 3.41 -18.56
N VAL A 223 4.72 3.07 -18.39
CA VAL A 223 4.24 1.70 -18.18
C VAL A 223 3.35 1.28 -19.32
N ASN A 224 3.42 0.00 -19.68
CA ASN A 224 2.54 -0.55 -20.70
C ASN A 224 1.15 -0.74 -20.11
N VAL A 225 0.14 -0.12 -20.71
CA VAL A 225 -1.26 -0.12 -20.23
C VAL A 225 -2.20 -0.90 -21.14
N SER A 226 -1.68 -1.73 -22.05
CA SER A 226 -2.51 -2.54 -22.95
C SER A 226 -3.53 -3.40 -22.20
N ASP A 227 -3.18 -3.91 -21.02
CA ASP A 227 -4.06 -4.73 -20.17
C ASP A 227 -5.25 -3.93 -19.57
N LEU A 228 -5.18 -2.59 -19.57
CA LEU A 228 -6.27 -1.73 -19.09
C LEU A 228 -7.29 -1.38 -20.18
N GLY A 229 -7.01 -1.70 -21.45
CA GLY A 229 -7.94 -1.45 -22.55
C GLY A 229 -8.28 0.03 -22.78
N LEU A 230 -7.35 0.95 -22.46
CA LEU A 230 -7.57 2.38 -22.63
C LEU A 230 -7.61 2.74 -24.13
N VAL A 231 -8.62 3.49 -24.55
CA VAL A 231 -8.81 3.90 -25.95
C VAL A 231 -8.99 5.41 -26.01
N THR A 232 -8.35 6.05 -26.99
CA THR A 232 -8.55 7.49 -27.27
C THR A 232 -9.90 7.72 -27.95
N ALA A 233 -10.42 8.95 -27.92
CA ALA A 233 -11.69 9.28 -28.61
C ALA A 233 -11.70 8.91 -30.12
N GLY A 234 -10.53 8.83 -30.76
CA GLY A 234 -10.36 8.39 -32.14
C GLY A 234 -10.22 6.87 -32.34
N GLY A 235 -10.55 6.05 -31.34
CA GLY A 235 -10.52 4.58 -31.45
C GLY A 235 -9.13 3.94 -31.38
N LYS A 236 -8.06 4.73 -31.23
CA LYS A 236 -6.70 4.19 -31.09
C LYS A 236 -6.46 3.69 -29.67
N VAL A 237 -5.97 2.45 -29.57
CA VAL A 237 -5.59 1.82 -28.30
C VAL A 237 -4.35 2.51 -27.72
N VAL A 238 -4.43 2.89 -26.45
CA VAL A 238 -3.31 3.43 -25.67
C VAL A 238 -2.56 2.25 -25.06
N TRP A 239 -1.29 2.11 -25.41
CA TRP A 239 -0.42 1.05 -24.88
C TRP A 239 0.63 1.58 -23.91
N GLY A 240 0.82 2.90 -23.80
CA GLY A 240 1.80 3.53 -22.91
C GLY A 240 1.20 4.70 -22.13
N ARG A 241 1.40 4.72 -20.81
CA ARG A 241 1.02 5.85 -19.96
C ARG A 241 2.09 6.13 -18.91
N TRP A 242 2.14 7.37 -18.42
CA TRP A 242 3.04 7.72 -17.33
C TRP A 242 2.46 7.29 -16.00
N ALA A 243 3.34 6.84 -15.11
CA ALA A 243 3.03 6.54 -13.73
C ALA A 243 4.14 7.10 -12.84
N GLN A 244 3.78 7.52 -11.64
CA GLN A 244 4.72 8.05 -10.67
C GLN A 244 4.92 7.03 -9.54
N ILE A 245 6.18 6.68 -9.26
CA ILE A 245 6.54 5.78 -8.15
C ILE A 245 6.24 6.46 -6.82
N THR A 246 5.49 5.79 -5.95
CA THR A 246 5.00 6.35 -4.68
C THR A 246 5.78 5.92 -3.44
N ASN A 247 6.35 4.71 -3.46
CA ASN A 247 7.13 4.15 -2.35
C ASN A 247 8.65 4.34 -2.54
N ASN A 248 9.44 3.82 -1.61
CA ASN A 248 10.91 3.71 -1.71
C ASN A 248 11.24 2.24 -2.03
N PRO A 249 11.44 1.87 -3.31
CA PRO A 249 11.55 0.46 -3.70
C PRO A 249 12.74 -0.26 -3.07
N GLU A 250 13.77 0.46 -2.63
CA GLU A 250 14.93 -0.10 -1.93
C GLU A 250 14.61 -0.76 -0.57
N ASN A 251 13.51 -0.38 0.08
CA ASN A 251 13.15 -0.89 1.41
C ASN A 251 12.19 -2.08 1.33
N ASP A 252 11.33 -2.09 0.32
CA ASP A 252 10.17 -3.00 0.26
C ASP A 252 10.38 -4.12 -0.77
N GLY A 253 11.28 -3.92 -1.75
CA GLY A 253 11.45 -4.84 -2.87
C GLY A 253 10.33 -4.77 -3.92
N CYS A 254 9.36 -3.87 -3.76
CA CYS A 254 8.28 -3.62 -4.71
C CYS A 254 8.37 -2.22 -5.32
N VAL A 255 8.06 -2.09 -6.61
CA VAL A 255 7.92 -0.78 -7.29
C VAL A 255 6.44 -0.45 -7.38
N ASN A 256 5.92 0.33 -6.43
CA ASN A 256 4.54 0.77 -6.43
C ASN A 256 4.42 2.14 -7.09
N ALA A 257 3.47 2.30 -8.01
CA ALA A 257 3.26 3.53 -8.74
C ALA A 257 1.77 3.86 -8.89
N VAL A 258 1.48 5.14 -9.10
CA VAL A 258 0.13 5.64 -9.41
C VAL A 258 0.13 6.17 -10.83
N LEU A 259 -0.86 5.77 -11.62
CA LEU A 259 -1.02 6.19 -13.00
C LEU A 259 -1.36 7.68 -13.06
N LEU A 260 -0.70 8.41 -13.97
CA LEU A 260 -0.98 9.81 -14.24
C LEU A 260 -2.07 9.87 -15.31
N VAL A 261 -3.31 10.01 -14.84
CA VAL A 261 -4.52 10.13 -15.68
C VAL A 261 -4.60 11.52 -16.27
#